data_AF-A0A6C0Y0U0-F1
#
_entry.id   AF-A0A6C0Y0U0-F1
#
_cell.length_a   1.000
_cell.length_b   1.000
_cell.length_c   1.000
_cell.angle_alpha   90.00
_cell.angle_beta   90.00
_cell.angle_gamma   90.00
#
_symmetry.space_group_name_H-M   'P 1'
#
loop_
_entity.id
_entity.type
_entity.pdbx_description
1 polymer ?
#
loop_
_entity_poly.entity_id
_entity_poly.type
_entity_poly.pdbx_seq_one_letter_code
_entity_poly.pdbx_strand_id
1 'polypeptide(L)'
;MQVGNCVKVDFTSESSTEFSGTRFTGRGAIDRLEDGRVFGHLDDGRPFMCFPDDVEVIPVEACEHGYDVACLLCGFGSTDGERVWHSKK
;
A
#
# COMPACT_ATOMS: atom_id res chain seq x y z
N MET A 1 -8.45 4.75 -8.06
CA MET A 1 -7.22 4.47 -7.31
C MET A 1 -6.69 5.79 -6.75
N GLN A 2 -6.56 5.93 -5.44
CA GLN A 2 -6.09 7.16 -4.78
C GLN A 2 -5.02 6.83 -3.73
N VAL A 3 -4.15 7.79 -3.42
CA VAL A 3 -3.16 7.67 -2.35
C VAL A 3 -3.87 7.36 -1.03
N GLY A 4 -3.31 6.44 -0.25
CA GLY A 4 -3.90 5.96 1.00
C GLY A 4 -4.83 4.75 0.85
N ASN A 5 -5.26 4.37 -0.36
CA ASN A 5 -6.05 3.16 -0.54
C ASN A 5 -5.21 1.90 -0.29
N CYS A 6 -5.82 0.90 0.35
CA CYS A 6 -5.23 -0.43 0.36
C CYS A 6 -5.36 -1.06 -1.02
N VAL A 7 -4.30 -1.75 -1.40
CA VAL A 7 -4.19 -2.40 -2.68
C VAL A 7 -3.62 -3.79 -2.50
N LYS A 8 -3.98 -4.67 -3.43
CA LYS A 8 -3.30 -5.92 -3.67
C LYS A 8 -2.52 -5.78 -4.96
N VAL A 9 -1.24 -6.12 -4.90
CA VAL A 9 -0.38 -6.20 -6.07
C VAL A 9 -0.07 -7.65 -6.35
N ASP A 10 -0.10 -8.03 -7.62
CA ASP A 10 0.30 -9.34 -8.13
C ASP A 10 0.97 -9.12 -9.49
N PHE A 11 2.28 -8.88 -9.48
CA PHE A 11 3.04 -8.70 -10.71
C PHE A 11 4.34 -9.48 -10.67
N THR A 12 4.87 -9.79 -11.84
CA THR A 12 6.22 -10.35 -11.95
C THR A 12 7.19 -9.19 -12.14
N SER A 13 8.19 -9.07 -11.28
CA SER A 13 9.22 -8.04 -11.45
C SER A 13 10.03 -8.36 -12.71
N GLU A 14 9.83 -7.58 -13.77
CA GLU A 14 10.64 -7.62 -15.01
C GLU A 14 11.79 -6.60 -14.97
N SER A 15 12.18 -6.13 -13.78
CA SER A 15 13.31 -5.22 -13.64
C SER A 15 14.62 -5.96 -13.89
N SER A 16 15.50 -5.44 -14.76
CA SER A 16 16.81 -6.02 -15.13
C SER A 16 17.82 -6.16 -13.96
N THR A 17 17.35 -5.99 -12.73
CA THR A 17 18.08 -6.20 -11.48
C THR A 17 17.91 -7.64 -10.99
N GLU A 18 18.60 -8.01 -9.91
CA GLU A 18 18.65 -9.39 -9.37
C GLU A 18 17.29 -9.98 -8.92
N PHE A 19 16.19 -9.21 -9.02
CA PHE A 19 14.83 -9.65 -8.74
C PHE A 19 14.01 -9.99 -10.01
N SER A 20 14.64 -9.93 -11.20
CA SER A 20 14.05 -10.39 -12.47
C SER A 20 13.45 -11.79 -12.34
N GLY A 21 12.14 -11.91 -12.59
CA GLY A 21 11.42 -13.19 -12.55
C GLY A 21 10.82 -13.57 -11.19
N THR A 22 10.95 -12.71 -10.16
CA THR A 22 10.28 -12.93 -8.87
C THR A 22 8.86 -12.38 -8.92
N ARG A 23 7.86 -13.23 -8.60
CA ARG A 23 6.47 -12.80 -8.45
C ARG A 23 6.33 -12.01 -7.14
N PHE A 24 5.99 -10.74 -7.28
CA PHE A 24 5.65 -9.86 -6.18
C PHE A 24 4.13 -9.92 -5.96
N THR A 25 3.75 -10.64 -4.92
CA THR A 25 2.38 -10.70 -4.43
C THR A 25 2.32 -10.13 -3.03
N GLY A 26 1.44 -9.17 -2.79
CA GLY A 26 1.30 -8.61 -1.46
C GLY A 26 0.13 -7.65 -1.33
N ARG A 27 -0.32 -7.46 -0.09
CA ARG A 27 -1.23 -6.38 0.27
C ARG A 27 -0.40 -5.21 0.76
N GLY A 28 -0.82 -4.00 0.40
CA GLY A 28 -0.10 -2.78 0.73
C GLY A 28 -0.99 -1.57 0.69
N ALA A 29 -0.37 -0.40 0.82
CA ALA A 29 -1.03 0.88 0.66
C ALA A 29 -0.29 1.69 -0.40
N ILE A 30 -1.02 2.53 -1.13
CA ILE A 30 -0.42 3.46 -2.08
C ILE A 30 0.09 4.67 -1.31
N ASP A 31 1.40 4.93 -1.38
CA ASP A 31 2.00 6.14 -0.81
C ASP A 31 2.06 7.27 -1.84
N ARG A 32 2.20 6.95 -3.13
CA ARG A 32 2.29 7.95 -4.20
C ARG A 32 1.83 7.41 -5.55
N LEU A 33 1.25 8.28 -6.37
CA LEU A 33 0.96 8.05 -7.79
C LEU A 33 1.65 9.15 -8.61
N GLU A 34 2.66 8.78 -9.42
CA GLU A 34 3.37 9.70 -10.32
C GLU A 34 3.61 9.02 -11.67
N ASP A 35 3.54 9.78 -12.78
CA ASP A 35 3.89 9.33 -14.14
C ASP A 35 3.27 7.99 -14.56
N GLY A 36 2.02 7.73 -14.14
CA GLY A 36 1.32 6.47 -14.45
C GLY A 36 1.89 5.25 -13.73
N ARG A 37 2.70 5.45 -12.69
CA ARG A 37 3.22 4.41 -11.80
C ARG A 37 2.66 4.58 -10.40
N VAL A 38 2.48 3.44 -9.74
CA VAL A 38 2.00 3.35 -8.37
C VAL A 38 3.18 3.03 -7.48
N PHE A 39 3.39 3.86 -6.48
CA PHE A 39 4.38 3.66 -5.44
C PHE A 39 3.66 3.42 -4.14
N GLY A 40 4.10 2.40 -3.43
CA GLY A 40 3.54 2.08 -2.14
C GLY A 40 4.46 1.18 -1.37
N HIS A 41 3.97 0.74 -0.22
CA HIS A 41 4.62 -0.30 0.55
C HIS A 41 3.64 -1.42 0.87
N LEU A 42 4.18 -2.62 0.93
CA LEU A 42 3.50 -3.82 1.36
C LEU A 42 3.44 -3.85 2.88
N ASP A 43 2.50 -4.64 3.41
CA ASP A 43 2.36 -4.89 4.85
C ASP A 43 3.64 -5.49 5.46
N ASP A 44 4.41 -6.24 4.68
CA ASP A 44 5.74 -6.76 5.05
C ASP A 44 6.83 -5.67 5.16
N GLY A 45 6.49 -4.40 4.93
CA GLY A 45 7.41 -3.25 4.93
C GLY A 45 8.23 -3.09 3.65
N ARG A 46 8.05 -3.96 2.65
CA ARG A 46 8.75 -3.86 1.36
C ARG A 46 8.10 -2.79 0.48
N PRO A 47 8.85 -1.83 -0.08
CA PRO A 47 8.32 -0.91 -1.07
C PRO A 47 8.01 -1.65 -2.38
N PHE A 48 7.01 -1.17 -3.11
CA PHE A 48 6.69 -1.66 -4.45
C PHE A 48 6.51 -0.50 -5.43
N MET A 49 6.82 -0.77 -6.70
CA MET A 49 6.57 0.11 -7.82
C MET A 49 6.03 -0.74 -8.97
N CYS A 50 4.79 -0.47 -9.40
CA CYS A 50 4.16 -1.20 -10.49
C CYS A 50 3.24 -0.30 -11.31
N PHE A 51 2.77 -0.84 -12.43
CA PHE A 51 1.75 -0.19 -13.23
C PHE A 51 0.38 -0.32 -12.54
N PRO A 52 -0.52 0.65 -12.70
CA PRO A 52 -1.86 0.60 -12.12
C PRO A 52 -2.68 -0.60 -12.62
N ASP A 53 -2.33 -1.18 -13.77
CA ASP A 53 -2.96 -2.39 -14.32
C ASP A 53 -2.70 -3.63 -13.44
N ASP A 54 -1.52 -3.69 -12.81
CA ASP A 54 -1.13 -4.76 -11.89
C ASP A 54 -1.62 -4.54 -10.45
N VAL A 55 -2.41 -3.49 -10.21
CA VAL A 55 -2.88 -3.10 -8.88
C VAL A 55 -4.38 -3.21 -8.76
N GLU A 56 -4.80 -4.08 -7.84
CA GLU A 56 -6.20 -4.24 -7.48
C GLU A 56 -6.50 -3.42 -6.23
N VAL A 57 -7.33 -2.39 -6.36
CA VAL A 57 -7.74 -1.57 -5.21
C VAL A 57 -8.69 -2.39 -4.35
N ILE A 58 -8.29 -2.68 -3.11
CA ILE A 58 -9.16 -3.30 -2.13
C ILE A 58 -9.96 -2.16 -1.49
N PRO A 59 -11.30 -2.15 -1.58
CA PRO A 59 -12.10 -1.23 -0.79
C PRO A 59 -11.83 -1.53 0.67
N VAL A 60 -11.13 -0.62 1.35
CA VAL A 60 -11.09 -0.60 2.80
C VAL A 60 -12.46 -0.13 3.22
N GLU A 61 -13.33 -1.09 3.51
CA GLU A 61 -14.34 -0.90 4.54
C GLU A 61 -13.55 -0.34 5.74
N ALA A 62 -13.80 0.92 6.10
CA ALA A 62 -13.11 1.60 7.20
C ALA A 62 -12.89 0.60 8.35
N CYS A 63 -11.66 0.45 8.84
CA CYS A 63 -11.37 -0.52 9.88
C CYS A 63 -12.46 -0.45 10.95
N GLU A 64 -13.23 -1.53 11.12
CA GLU A 64 -14.45 -1.59 11.94
C GLU A 64 -14.17 -1.26 13.43
N HIS A 65 -12.89 -1.16 13.78
CA HIS A 65 -12.34 -0.99 15.11
C HIS A 65 -12.22 0.47 15.59
N GLY A 66 -12.78 1.44 14.86
CA GLY A 66 -13.06 2.81 15.32
C GLY A 66 -11.99 3.47 16.21
N TYR A 67 -10.96 4.07 15.60
CA TYR A 67 -10.18 5.16 16.22
C TYR A 67 -9.73 6.13 15.11
N ASP A 68 -10.10 7.39 15.27
CA ASP A 68 -10.24 8.47 14.27
C ASP A 68 -9.11 8.73 13.26
N VAL A 69 -7.92 8.15 13.39
CA VAL A 69 -6.77 8.48 12.52
C VAL A 69 -5.83 7.26 12.34
N ALA A 70 -5.50 6.51 13.40
CA ALA A 70 -4.71 5.28 13.33
C ALA A 70 -5.34 4.18 14.18
N CYS A 71 -5.48 2.98 13.61
CA CYS A 71 -6.06 1.84 14.30
C CYS A 71 -5.07 1.34 15.38
N LEU A 72 -5.49 1.34 16.66
CA LEU A 72 -4.70 0.83 17.80
C LEU A 72 -4.29 -0.65 17.64
N LEU A 73 -5.11 -1.43 16.94
CA LEU A 73 -4.84 -2.85 16.64
C LEU A 73 -3.88 -3.02 15.45
N CYS A 74 -3.90 -2.08 14.52
CA CYS A 74 -3.21 -2.16 13.23
C CYS A 74 -1.90 -1.36 13.23
N GLY A 75 -1.70 -0.44 14.19
CA GLY A 75 -0.51 0.40 14.34
C GLY A 75 -0.43 1.59 13.38
N PHE A 76 -1.25 1.63 12.33
CA PHE A 76 -1.29 2.71 11.33
C PHE A 76 -2.73 2.97 10.83
N GLY A 77 -2.93 4.14 10.21
CA GLY A 77 -4.13 4.51 9.46
C GLY A 77 -3.84 5.61 8.43
N SER A 78 -4.90 6.22 7.88
CA SER A 78 -4.80 7.28 6.87
C SER A 78 -5.81 8.39 7.19
N THR A 79 -5.38 9.66 7.20
CA THR A 79 -6.27 10.84 7.28
C THR A 79 -5.93 11.79 6.15
N ASP A 80 -6.92 12.28 5.40
CA ASP A 80 -6.71 13.17 4.24
C ASP A 80 -5.69 12.65 3.19
N GLY A 81 -5.53 11.31 3.10
CA GLY A 81 -4.54 10.67 2.23
C GLY A 81 -3.12 10.61 2.82
N GLU A 82 -2.87 11.20 3.99
CA GLU A 82 -1.61 11.12 4.71
C GLU A 82 -1.58 9.92 5.66
N ARG A 83 -0.47 9.16 5.63
CA ARG A 83 -0.26 8.03 6.54
C ARG A 83 0.01 8.54 7.95
N VAL A 84 -0.70 7.98 8.91
CA VAL A 84 -0.68 8.38 10.30
C VAL A 84 -0.41 7.19 11.19
N TRP A 85 0.46 7.39 12.18
CA TRP A 85 0.94 6.36 13.09
C TRP A 85 0.38 6.61 14.49
N HIS A 86 0.04 5.54 15.19
CA HIS A 86 -0.32 5.67 16.59
C HIS A 86 0.93 5.96 17.43
N SER A 87 1.09 7.21 17.85
CA SER A 87 2.17 7.61 18.76
C SER A 87 1.83 7.11 20.17
N LYS A 88 2.52 6.09 20.68
CA LYS A 88 2.47 5.78 22.12
C LYS A 88 3.13 6.95 22.86
N LYS A 89 2.35 7.72 23.62
CA LYS A 89 2.88 8.54 24.72
C LYS A 89 3.42 7.64 25.82
#